data_AF-A0A7S0YGJ9-F1
#
_entry.id   AF-A0A7S0YGJ9-F1
#
_cell.length_a   1.000
_cell.length_b   1.000
_cell.length_c   1.000
_cell.angle_alpha   90.00
_cell.angle_beta   90.00
_cell.angle_gamma   90.00
#
_symmetry.space_group_name_H-M   'P 1'
#
loop_
_entity.id
_entity.type
_entity.pdbx_description
1 polymer ?
#
loop_
_entity_poly.entity_id
_entity_poly.type
_entity_poly.pdbx_seq_one_letter_code
_entity_poly.pdbx_strand_id
1 'polypeptide(L)'
;HPPTHPPTHPPTHPPMLYMCEAAVEVIRRYPHLAQEPNQRYAIALLDRELAVLALIAAMLTAEVEEANRERAVSEEAAKRHRMEHREAEVEYLRIQALGPASHRRKDLLDKATKEAEHRELLREVANRARVASENVGVAETSRTKWIERLAAAEADLRHIQESQQQTLARRTNLLDVSATLSHGSVWRGMIGGAGRGGGGT
;
A
#
# COMPACT_ATOMS: atom_id res chain seq x y z
N HIS A 1 -26.76 19.45 -22.80
CA HIS A 1 -26.58 19.05 -21.38
C HIS A 1 -26.40 17.54 -21.31
N PRO A 2 -25.23 17.01 -20.89
CA PRO A 2 -25.12 15.63 -20.42
C PRO A 2 -25.56 15.57 -18.95
N PRO A 3 -26.02 14.42 -18.42
CA PRO A 3 -25.06 13.42 -17.92
C PRO A 3 -25.51 11.97 -18.11
N THR A 4 -24.58 11.01 -17.96
CA THR A 4 -24.70 9.79 -17.12
C THR A 4 -23.61 8.80 -17.53
N HIS A 5 -22.39 8.98 -17.02
CA HIS A 5 -21.47 7.86 -16.86
C HIS A 5 -21.61 7.35 -15.43
N PRO A 6 -21.82 6.04 -15.20
CA PRO A 6 -21.76 5.49 -13.86
C PRO A 6 -20.31 5.57 -13.34
N PRO A 7 -20.10 5.76 -12.03
CA PRO A 7 -18.77 5.73 -11.44
C PRO A 7 -18.20 4.32 -11.58
N THR A 8 -17.14 4.17 -12.37
CA THR A 8 -16.25 3.01 -12.39
C THR A 8 -15.41 3.02 -11.11
N HIS A 9 -16.01 2.64 -9.98
CA HIS A 9 -15.22 2.19 -8.85
C HIS A 9 -14.57 0.86 -9.22
N PRO A 10 -13.24 0.70 -9.11
CA PRO A 10 -12.65 -0.62 -9.17
C PRO A 10 -13.20 -1.45 -8.00
N PRO A 11 -13.48 -2.75 -8.19
CA PRO A 11 -13.96 -3.59 -7.10
C PRO A 11 -12.95 -3.57 -5.94
N THR A 12 -13.42 -3.21 -4.75
CA THR A 12 -12.69 -3.20 -3.47
C THR A 12 -12.47 -4.60 -2.88
N HIS A 13 -12.55 -5.63 -3.71
CA HIS A 13 -12.27 -7.00 -3.31
C HIS A 13 -10.91 -7.39 -3.85
N PRO A 14 -9.97 -7.86 -3.00
CA PRO A 14 -8.76 -8.49 -3.50
C PRO A 14 -9.16 -9.59 -4.49
N PRO A 15 -8.43 -9.78 -5.60
CA PRO A 15 -8.77 -10.78 -6.60
C PRO A 15 -8.96 -12.11 -5.88
N MET A 16 -10.15 -12.69 -6.02
CA MET A 16 -10.47 -14.00 -5.46
C MET A 16 -9.54 -15.03 -6.09
N LEU A 17 -8.41 -15.31 -5.42
CA LEU A 17 -7.47 -16.39 -5.72
C LEU A 17 -8.05 -17.72 -5.26
N TYR A 18 -9.27 -18.02 -5.69
CA TYR A 18 -9.70 -19.41 -5.74
C TYR A 18 -8.96 -20.05 -6.92
N MET A 19 -8.67 -21.35 -6.81
CA MET A 19 -8.38 -22.29 -7.92
C MET A 19 -6.98 -22.93 -7.98
N CYS A 20 -6.37 -23.29 -6.83
CA CYS A 20 -5.42 -24.42 -6.80
C CYS A 20 -5.70 -25.44 -5.70
N GLU A 21 -6.37 -25.04 -4.61
CA GLU A 21 -6.67 -25.93 -3.46
C GLU A 21 -7.39 -27.21 -3.88
N ALA A 22 -8.39 -27.11 -4.75
CA ALA A 22 -9.15 -28.27 -5.22
C ALA A 22 -8.25 -29.25 -6.01
N ALA A 23 -7.31 -28.76 -6.81
CA ALA A 23 -6.40 -29.60 -7.59
C ALA A 23 -5.37 -30.30 -6.68
N VAL A 24 -4.89 -29.63 -5.63
CA VAL A 24 -3.97 -30.21 -4.64
C VAL A 24 -4.69 -31.21 -3.73
N GLU A 25 -5.92 -30.92 -3.32
CA GLU A 25 -6.75 -31.83 -2.50
C GLU A 25 -7.04 -33.15 -3.22
N VAL A 26 -7.24 -33.14 -4.53
CA VAL A 26 -7.42 -34.37 -5.33
C VAL A 26 -6.19 -35.27 -5.22
N ILE A 27 -4.98 -34.73 -5.30
CA ILE A 27 -3.74 -35.52 -5.20
C ILE A 27 -3.51 -36.01 -3.76
N ARG A 28 -3.86 -35.19 -2.75
CA ARG A 28 -3.82 -35.62 -1.34
C ARG A 28 -4.76 -36.78 -1.05
N ARG A 29 -5.99 -36.74 -1.58
CA ARG A 29 -7.01 -37.77 -1.38
C ARG A 29 -6.74 -39.04 -2.19
N TYR A 30 -6.07 -38.91 -3.33
CA TYR A 30 -5.75 -40.03 -4.21
C TYR A 30 -4.25 -40.07 -4.53
N PRO A 31 -3.39 -40.52 -3.60
CA PRO A 31 -1.94 -40.48 -3.75
C PRO A 31 -1.41 -41.30 -4.94
N HIS A 32 -2.15 -42.31 -5.39
CA HIS A 32 -1.79 -43.11 -6.57
C HIS A 32 -1.80 -42.29 -7.88
N LEU A 33 -2.52 -41.16 -7.92
CA LEU A 33 -2.50 -40.21 -9.03
C LEU A 33 -1.26 -39.30 -9.02
N ALA A 34 -0.41 -39.37 -7.99
CA ALA A 34 0.80 -38.55 -7.92
C ALA A 34 1.85 -38.94 -8.96
N GLN A 35 1.80 -40.12 -9.57
CA GLN A 35 2.74 -40.51 -10.63
C GLN A 35 2.26 -40.13 -12.05
N GLU A 36 1.05 -39.56 -12.16
CA GLU A 36 0.41 -39.16 -13.42
C GLU A 36 0.75 -37.71 -13.80
N PRO A 37 0.61 -37.30 -15.09
CA PRO A 37 0.78 -35.91 -15.56
C PRO A 37 0.00 -34.86 -14.75
N ASN A 38 -1.07 -35.28 -14.06
CA ASN A 38 -1.87 -34.47 -13.16
C ASN A 38 -1.07 -33.84 -12.01
N GLN A 39 0.01 -34.49 -11.55
CA GLN A 39 0.86 -33.94 -10.49
C GLN A 39 1.70 -32.75 -10.98
N ARG A 40 2.28 -32.87 -12.18
CA ARG A 40 3.04 -31.78 -12.83
C ARG A 40 2.14 -30.57 -13.06
N TYR A 41 0.89 -30.82 -13.44
CA TYR A 41 -0.12 -29.78 -13.60
C TYR A 41 -0.45 -29.08 -12.29
N ALA A 42 -0.65 -29.81 -11.19
CA ALA A 42 -0.90 -29.21 -9.88
C ALA A 42 0.28 -28.38 -9.35
N ILE A 43 1.52 -28.84 -9.59
CA ILE A 43 2.74 -28.05 -9.27
C ILE A 43 2.77 -26.77 -10.10
N ALA A 44 2.52 -26.85 -11.41
CA ALA A 44 2.48 -25.68 -12.28
C ALA A 44 1.39 -24.66 -11.90
N LEU A 45 0.24 -25.14 -11.42
CA LEU A 45 -0.82 -24.28 -10.87
C LEU A 45 -0.37 -23.56 -9.60
N LEU A 46 0.28 -24.26 -8.67
CA LEU A 46 0.85 -23.64 -7.46
C LEU A 46 1.96 -22.64 -7.79
N ASP A 47 2.84 -22.96 -8.74
CA ASP A 47 3.89 -22.03 -9.20
C ASP A 47 3.30 -20.76 -9.82
N ARG A 48 2.21 -20.90 -10.59
CA ARG A 48 1.47 -19.74 -11.14
C ARG A 48 0.84 -18.91 -10.02
N GLU A 49 0.21 -19.54 -9.04
CA GLU A 49 -0.39 -18.83 -7.90
C GLU A 49 0.67 -18.06 -7.10
N LEU A 50 1.82 -18.68 -6.84
CA LEU A 50 2.95 -18.02 -6.19
C LEU A 50 3.48 -16.83 -7.00
N ALA A 51 3.57 -16.96 -8.33
CA ALA A 51 3.98 -15.86 -9.20
C ALA A 51 2.98 -14.69 -9.15
N VAL A 52 1.67 -14.98 -9.13
CA VAL A 52 0.62 -13.95 -9.00
C VAL A 52 0.70 -13.28 -7.62
N LEU A 53 0.81 -14.05 -6.55
CA LEU A 53 0.97 -13.51 -5.20
C LEU A 53 2.24 -12.66 -5.06
N ALA A 54 3.35 -13.06 -5.70
CA ALA A 54 4.59 -12.30 -5.72
C ALA A 54 4.43 -10.96 -6.45
N LEU A 55 3.71 -10.94 -7.57
CA LEU A 55 3.39 -9.71 -8.29
C LEU A 55 2.54 -8.77 -7.43
N ILE A 56 1.49 -9.29 -6.79
CA ILE A 56 0.63 -8.50 -5.89
C ILE A 56 1.47 -7.92 -4.73
N ALA A 57 2.33 -8.72 -4.10
CA ALA A 57 3.20 -8.25 -3.03
C ALA A 57 4.16 -7.14 -3.48
N ALA A 58 4.71 -7.24 -4.70
CA ALA A 58 5.57 -6.20 -5.26
C ALA A 58 4.79 -4.89 -5.49
N MET A 59 3.55 -4.97 -6.01
CA MET A 59 2.68 -3.81 -6.17
C MET A 59 2.34 -3.16 -4.82
N LEU A 60 1.93 -3.94 -3.83
CA LEU A 60 1.63 -3.45 -2.48
C LEU A 60 2.86 -2.85 -1.79
N THR A 61 4.04 -3.41 -2.01
CA THR A 61 5.30 -2.84 -1.49
C THR A 61 5.55 -1.45 -2.09
N ALA A 62 5.35 -1.29 -3.41
CA ALA A 62 5.47 0.01 -4.05
C ALA A 62 4.42 1.02 -3.53
N GLU A 63 3.19 0.57 -3.27
CA GLU A 63 2.14 1.41 -2.66
C GLU A 63 2.49 1.84 -1.22
N VAL A 64 3.07 0.94 -0.41
CA VAL A 64 3.58 1.26 0.92
C VAL A 64 4.69 2.31 0.85
N GLU A 65 5.62 2.17 -0.08
CA GLU A 65 6.70 3.15 -0.29
C GLU A 65 6.18 4.50 -0.75
N GLU A 66 5.21 4.53 -1.67
CA GLU A 66 4.55 5.75 -2.14
C GLU A 66 3.80 6.44 -1.00
N ALA A 67 2.95 5.71 -0.26
CA ALA A 67 2.20 6.26 0.86
C ALA A 67 3.12 6.80 1.96
N ASN A 68 4.25 6.13 2.25
CA ASN A 68 5.26 6.63 3.17
C ASN A 68 5.93 7.92 2.68
N ARG A 69 6.30 7.98 1.39
CA ARG A 69 6.89 9.19 0.79
C ARG A 69 5.92 10.37 0.86
N GLU A 70 4.67 10.17 0.45
CA GLU A 70 3.65 11.22 0.46
C GLU A 70 3.26 11.67 1.87
N ARG A 71 3.25 10.75 2.84
CA ARG A 71 3.10 11.09 4.26
C ARG A 71 4.21 12.03 4.72
N ALA A 72 5.46 11.72 4.38
CA ALA A 72 6.61 12.54 4.75
C ALA A 72 6.55 13.94 4.10
N VAL A 73 6.21 14.01 2.81
CA VAL A 73 6.00 15.28 2.09
C VAL A 73 4.92 16.12 2.76
N SER A 74 3.78 15.51 3.10
CA SER A 74 2.66 16.20 3.78
C SER A 74 3.06 16.70 5.18
N GLU A 75 3.88 15.93 5.90
CA GLU A 75 4.39 16.34 7.21
C GLU A 75 5.36 17.53 7.10
N GLU A 76 6.25 17.52 6.12
CA GLU A 76 7.14 18.65 5.85
C GLU A 76 6.37 19.91 5.43
N ALA A 77 5.37 19.76 4.56
CA ALA A 77 4.50 20.87 4.16
C ALA A 77 3.79 21.48 5.38
N ALA A 78 3.21 20.66 6.26
CA ALA A 78 2.59 21.13 7.50
C ALA A 78 3.58 21.87 8.40
N LYS A 79 4.83 21.38 8.53
CA LYS A 79 5.88 22.08 9.28
C LYS A 79 6.21 23.44 8.68
N ARG A 80 6.37 23.54 7.36
CA ARG A 80 6.64 24.80 6.64
C ARG A 80 5.50 25.80 6.83
N HIS A 81 4.26 25.40 6.60
CA HIS A 81 3.10 26.29 6.77
C HIS A 81 2.89 26.74 8.21
N ARG A 82 3.21 25.91 9.23
CA ARG A 82 3.20 26.35 10.63
C ARG A 82 4.26 27.40 10.92
N MET A 83 5.43 27.32 10.29
CA MET A 83 6.46 28.35 10.41
C MET A 83 6.02 29.65 9.73
N GLU A 84 5.53 29.57 8.49
CA GLU A 84 4.98 30.72 7.75
C GLU A 84 3.85 31.42 8.51
N HIS A 85 2.96 30.64 9.13
CA HIS A 85 1.90 31.17 9.98
C HIS A 85 2.46 31.97 11.15
N ARG A 86 3.41 31.40 11.90
CA ARG A 86 4.03 32.06 13.06
C ARG A 86 4.78 33.31 12.65
N GLU A 87 5.51 33.27 11.53
CA GLU A 87 6.22 34.43 10.99
C GLU A 87 5.25 35.55 10.62
N ALA A 88 4.13 35.23 9.95
CA ALA A 88 3.09 36.18 9.63
C ALA A 88 2.40 36.76 10.88
N GLU A 89 2.16 35.95 11.92
CA GLU A 89 1.63 36.43 13.20
C GLU A 89 2.58 37.38 13.91
N VAL A 90 3.87 37.04 13.97
CA VAL A 90 4.90 37.90 14.57
C VAL A 90 5.01 39.22 13.79
N GLU A 91 4.98 39.16 12.46
CA GLU A 91 5.00 40.34 11.61
C GLU A 91 3.75 41.20 11.82
N TYR A 92 2.56 40.59 11.92
CA TYR A 92 1.31 41.28 12.20
C TYR A 92 1.39 42.05 13.52
N LEU A 93 1.82 41.38 14.60
CA LEU A 93 1.98 41.98 15.92
C LEU A 93 3.01 43.13 15.90
N ARG A 94 4.10 42.97 15.15
CA ARG A 94 5.12 44.02 14.99
C ARG A 94 4.54 45.25 14.29
N ILE A 95 3.83 45.07 13.17
CA ILE A 95 3.22 46.17 12.41
C ILE A 95 2.11 46.84 13.23
N GLN A 96 1.34 46.06 13.98
CA GLN A 96 0.32 46.57 14.88
C GLN A 96 0.94 47.45 15.98
N ALA A 97 2.07 47.03 16.55
CA ALA A 97 2.78 47.79 17.58
C ALA A 97 3.45 49.07 17.05
N LEU A 98 3.96 49.06 15.81
CA LEU A 98 4.57 50.24 15.17
C LEU A 98 3.54 51.34 14.86
N GLY A 99 2.31 50.94 14.52
CA GLY A 99 1.25 51.87 14.14
C GLY A 99 1.46 52.55 12.78
N PRO A 100 0.58 53.51 12.42
CA PRO A 100 0.70 54.28 11.18
C PRO A 100 1.97 55.14 11.15
N ALA A 101 2.49 55.39 9.94
CA ALA A 101 3.64 56.27 9.75
C ALA A 101 3.38 57.70 10.26
N SER A 102 4.45 58.42 10.61
CA SER A 102 4.34 59.83 11.04
C SER A 102 3.79 60.71 9.91
N HIS A 103 2.87 61.60 10.23
CA HIS A 103 2.21 62.51 9.28
C HIS A 103 2.67 63.97 9.49
N ARG A 104 2.51 64.80 8.46
CA ARG A 104 2.84 66.23 8.52
C ARG A 104 1.86 66.95 9.46
N ARG A 105 2.40 67.82 10.33
CA ARG A 105 1.60 68.56 11.31
C ARG A 105 0.52 69.41 10.61
N LYS A 106 -0.73 69.24 11.02
CA LYS A 106 -1.96 69.87 10.45
C LYS A 106 -2.40 69.35 9.08
N ASP A 107 -1.79 68.30 8.54
CA ASP A 107 -2.26 67.66 7.31
C ASP A 107 -3.14 66.45 7.64
N LEU A 108 -4.46 66.65 7.60
CA LEU A 108 -5.43 65.60 7.90
C LEU A 108 -5.55 64.57 6.78
N LEU A 109 -5.26 64.96 5.53
CA LEU A 109 -5.29 64.03 4.40
C LEU A 109 -4.12 63.06 4.48
N ASP A 110 -2.91 63.57 4.74
CA ASP A 110 -1.71 62.76 4.96
C ASP A 110 -1.85 61.80 6.16
N LYS A 111 -2.55 62.24 7.21
CA LYS A 111 -2.89 61.36 8.33
C LYS A 111 -3.81 60.22 7.89
N ALA A 112 -4.89 60.54 7.17
CA ALA A 112 -5.89 59.56 6.75
C ALA A 112 -5.31 58.55 5.75
N THR A 113 -4.43 58.97 4.84
CA THR A 113 -3.74 58.07 3.90
C THR A 113 -2.82 57.10 4.63
N LYS A 114 -1.99 57.58 5.57
CA LYS A 114 -1.09 56.72 6.35
C LYS A 114 -1.84 55.71 7.23
N GLU A 115 -2.98 56.10 7.78
CA GLU A 115 -3.87 55.17 8.51
C GLU A 115 -4.56 54.16 7.57
N ALA A 116 -4.84 54.54 6.31
CA ALA A 116 -5.38 53.61 5.31
C ALA A 116 -4.33 52.58 4.89
N GLU A 117 -3.12 53.03 4.54
CA GLU A 117 -1.98 52.18 4.19
C GLU A 117 -1.62 51.21 5.31
N HIS A 118 -1.59 51.68 6.57
CA HIS A 118 -1.34 50.82 7.73
C HIS A 118 -2.41 49.74 7.90
N ARG A 119 -3.69 50.09 7.72
CA ARG A 119 -4.80 49.13 7.78
C ARG A 119 -4.76 48.12 6.63
N GLU A 120 -4.36 48.55 5.44
CA GLU A 120 -4.18 47.65 4.29
C GLU A 120 -3.05 46.65 4.56
N LEU A 121 -1.89 47.13 5.00
CA LEU A 121 -0.76 46.28 5.35
C LEU A 121 -1.13 45.26 6.45
N LEU A 122 -1.85 45.68 7.49
CA LEU A 122 -2.35 44.76 8.52
C LEU A 122 -3.29 43.69 7.96
N ARG A 123 -4.18 44.05 7.01
CA ARG A 123 -5.08 43.09 6.36
C ARG A 123 -4.31 42.12 5.48
N GLU A 124 -3.30 42.58 4.75
CA GLU A 124 -2.46 41.71 3.92
C GLU A 124 -1.71 40.68 4.76
N VAL A 125 -1.08 41.09 5.86
CA VAL A 125 -0.36 40.18 6.76
C VAL A 125 -1.34 39.22 7.46
N ALA A 126 -2.49 39.71 7.92
CA ALA A 126 -3.54 38.86 8.49
C ALA A 126 -4.06 37.82 7.48
N ASN A 127 -4.21 38.21 6.21
CA ASN A 127 -4.60 37.27 5.16
C ASN A 127 -3.52 36.22 4.88
N ARG A 128 -2.23 36.60 4.89
CA ARG A 128 -1.12 35.63 4.80
C ARG A 128 -1.14 34.63 5.96
N ALA A 129 -1.33 35.09 7.20
CA ALA A 129 -1.45 34.21 8.36
C ALA A 129 -2.64 33.24 8.19
N ARG A 130 -3.82 33.76 7.79
CA ARG A 130 -5.00 32.93 7.54
C ARG A 130 -4.74 31.86 6.48
N VAL A 131 -4.16 32.23 5.33
CA VAL A 131 -3.85 31.29 4.24
C VAL A 131 -2.85 30.23 4.71
N ALA A 132 -1.81 30.62 5.45
CA ALA A 132 -0.87 29.66 6.05
C ALA A 132 -1.58 28.69 7.00
N SER A 133 -2.51 29.17 7.84
CA SER A 133 -3.31 28.31 8.73
C SER A 133 -4.17 27.32 7.95
N GLU A 134 -4.80 27.76 6.87
CA GLU A 134 -5.62 26.90 6.01
C GLU A 134 -4.76 25.82 5.35
N ASN A 135 -3.57 26.19 4.88
CA ASN A 135 -2.62 25.25 4.29
C ASN A 135 -2.10 24.23 5.31
N VAL A 136 -1.93 24.60 6.59
CA VAL A 136 -1.64 23.63 7.67
C VAL A 136 -2.76 22.60 7.76
N GLY A 137 -4.02 23.02 7.77
CA GLY A 137 -5.18 22.10 7.80
C GLY A 137 -5.23 21.16 6.59
N VAL A 138 -4.94 21.67 5.39
CA VAL A 138 -4.88 20.85 4.17
C VAL A 138 -3.74 19.84 4.22
N ALA A 139 -2.56 20.23 4.70
CA ALA A 139 -1.43 19.33 4.83
C ALA A 139 -1.67 18.25 5.91
N GLU A 140 -2.34 18.60 7.01
CA GLU A 140 -2.71 17.65 8.07
C GLU A 140 -3.74 16.62 7.61
N THR A 141 -4.79 17.05 6.90
CA THR A 141 -5.80 16.13 6.34
C THR A 141 -5.20 15.23 5.24
N SER A 142 -4.27 15.76 4.45
CA SER A 142 -3.49 14.94 3.50
C SER A 142 -2.63 13.91 4.24
N ARG A 143 -1.98 14.30 5.34
CA ARG A 143 -1.17 13.39 6.16
C ARG A 143 -2.02 12.26 6.74
N THR A 144 -3.20 12.55 7.29
CA THR A 144 -4.07 11.49 7.85
C THR A 144 -4.53 10.51 6.78
N LYS A 145 -4.91 11.01 5.60
CA LYS A 145 -5.25 10.17 4.45
C LYS A 145 -4.12 9.22 4.06
N TRP A 146 -2.88 9.71 4.02
CA TRP A 146 -1.73 8.86 3.68
C TRP A 146 -1.36 7.86 4.79
N ILE A 147 -1.60 8.20 6.06
CA ILE A 147 -1.47 7.25 7.19
C ILE A 147 -2.49 6.11 7.05
N GLU A 148 -3.75 6.42 6.76
CA GLU A 148 -4.79 5.41 6.56
C GLU A 148 -4.48 4.50 5.37
N ARG A 149 -4.07 5.10 4.24
CA ARG A 149 -3.68 4.34 3.04
C ARG A 149 -2.47 3.45 3.29
N LEU A 150 -1.47 3.94 4.03
CA LEU A 150 -0.31 3.15 4.43
C LEU A 150 -0.72 1.96 5.29
N ALA A 151 -1.54 2.18 6.32
CA ALA A 151 -1.99 1.12 7.21
C ALA A 151 -2.80 0.04 6.46
N ALA A 152 -3.64 0.43 5.50
CA ALA A 152 -4.36 -0.50 4.64
C ALA A 152 -3.41 -1.33 3.76
N ALA A 153 -2.47 -0.67 3.06
CA ALA A 153 -1.51 -1.36 2.21
C ALA A 153 -0.59 -2.32 2.99
N GLU A 154 -0.19 -1.95 4.21
CA GLU A 154 0.58 -2.83 5.10
C GLU A 154 -0.22 -4.03 5.62
N ALA A 155 -1.52 -3.87 5.83
CA ALA A 155 -2.41 -4.97 6.22
C ALA A 155 -2.60 -5.96 5.07
N ASP A 156 -2.85 -5.44 3.86
CA ASP A 156 -2.98 -6.25 2.65
C ASP A 156 -1.67 -6.98 2.33
N LEU A 157 -0.51 -6.31 2.47
CA LEU A 157 0.79 -6.93 2.23
C LEU A 157 1.03 -8.10 3.19
N ARG A 158 0.69 -7.95 4.47
CA ARG A 158 0.78 -9.04 5.47
C ARG A 158 -0.12 -10.22 5.07
N HIS A 159 -1.34 -9.95 4.67
CA HIS A 159 -2.27 -11.01 4.23
C HIS A 159 -1.76 -11.77 3.00
N ILE A 160 -1.16 -11.07 2.04
CA ILE A 160 -0.56 -11.69 0.85
C ILE A 160 0.68 -12.51 1.22
N GLN A 161 1.52 -12.03 2.15
CA GLN A 161 2.68 -12.79 2.64
C GLN A 161 2.27 -14.07 3.37
N GLU A 162 1.23 -14.03 4.20
CA GLU A 162 0.65 -15.21 4.84
C GLU A 162 0.13 -16.21 3.79
N SER A 163 -0.58 -15.72 2.77
CA SER A 163 -1.08 -16.54 1.67
C SER A 163 0.06 -17.20 0.88
N GLN A 164 1.15 -16.45 0.60
CA GLN A 164 2.35 -17.01 -0.04
C GLN A 164 2.98 -18.14 0.80
N GLN A 165 3.09 -17.96 2.12
CA GLN A 165 3.64 -19.00 3.00
C GLN A 165 2.77 -20.26 2.99
N GLN A 166 1.45 -20.10 3.01
CA GLN A 166 0.53 -21.24 2.91
C GLN A 166 0.65 -21.97 1.57
N THR A 167 0.72 -21.24 0.45
CA THR A 167 0.86 -21.82 -0.89
C THR A 167 2.23 -22.50 -1.07
N LEU A 168 3.30 -21.91 -0.51
CA LEU A 168 4.62 -22.55 -0.45
C LEU A 168 4.58 -23.86 0.35
N ALA A 169 3.94 -23.86 1.52
CA ALA A 169 3.80 -25.07 2.33
C ALA A 169 2.97 -26.16 1.63
N ARG A 170 1.94 -25.80 0.85
CA ARG A 170 1.19 -26.75 0.02
C ARG A 170 2.08 -27.35 -1.06
N ARG A 171 2.90 -26.53 -1.71
CA ARG A 171 3.85 -26.96 -2.73
C ARG A 171 4.92 -27.90 -2.18
N THR A 172 5.54 -27.59 -1.05
CA THR A 172 6.54 -28.47 -0.42
C THR A 172 5.92 -29.81 -0.03
N ASN A 173 4.75 -29.80 0.61
CA ASN A 173 4.02 -31.02 0.94
C ASN A 173 3.74 -31.89 -0.29
N LEU A 174 3.32 -31.28 -1.41
CA LEU A 174 3.06 -32.01 -2.65
C LEU A 174 4.34 -32.65 -3.23
N LEU A 175 5.48 -31.94 -3.15
CA LEU A 175 6.77 -32.45 -3.58
C LEU A 175 7.25 -33.61 -2.69
N ASP A 176 7.07 -33.51 -1.38
CA ASP A 176 7.43 -34.57 -0.42
C ASP A 176 6.59 -35.84 -0.65
N VAL A 177 5.29 -35.68 -0.94
CA VAL A 177 4.41 -36.81 -1.31
C VAL A 177 4.87 -37.49 -2.60
N SER A 178 5.31 -36.75 -3.64
CA SER A 178 5.93 -37.40 -4.81
C SER A 178 7.22 -38.13 -4.48
N ALA A 179 8.08 -37.52 -3.67
CA ALA A 179 9.38 -38.11 -3.33
C ALA A 179 9.18 -39.45 -2.61
N THR A 180 8.29 -39.49 -1.61
CA THR A 180 7.97 -40.72 -0.86
C THR A 180 7.38 -41.81 -1.75
N LEU A 181 6.47 -41.47 -2.67
CA LEU A 181 5.85 -42.43 -3.59
C LEU A 181 6.81 -42.93 -4.67
N SER A 182 7.74 -42.10 -5.14
CA SER A 182 8.76 -42.51 -6.10
C SER A 182 9.84 -43.41 -5.49
N HIS A 183 10.13 -43.27 -4.18
CA HIS A 183 11.08 -44.15 -3.47
C HIS A 183 10.43 -45.46 -3.00
N GLY A 184 9.13 -45.44 -2.68
CA GLY A 184 8.37 -46.64 -2.29
C GLY A 184 8.05 -47.62 -3.43
N SER A 185 8.11 -47.17 -4.69
CA SER A 185 7.96 -48.05 -5.87
C SER A 185 9.23 -48.86 -6.17
N VAL A 186 10.41 -48.32 -5.87
CA VAL A 186 11.71 -49.00 -6.06
C VAL A 186 11.86 -50.21 -5.13
N TRP A 187 11.43 -50.10 -3.87
CA TRP A 187 11.49 -51.21 -2.91
C TRP A 187 10.50 -52.34 -3.20
N ARG A 188 9.35 -52.04 -3.83
CA ARG A 188 8.34 -53.04 -4.18
C ARG A 188 8.76 -53.89 -5.40
N GLY A 189 9.63 -53.36 -6.26
CA GLY A 189 10.22 -54.09 -7.38
C GLY A 189 11.38 -55.03 -6.99
N MET A 190 12.09 -54.75 -5.91
CA MET A 190 13.23 -55.57 -5.46
C MET A 190 12.84 -56.83 -4.68
N ILE A 191 11.64 -56.89 -4.08
CA ILE A 191 11.18 -58.08 -3.32
C ILE A 191 10.50 -59.12 -4.25
N GLY A 192 10.07 -58.73 -5.45
CA GLY A 192 9.41 -59.64 -6.41
C GLY A 192 10.35 -60.40 -7.37
N GLY A 193 11.66 -60.15 -7.31
CA GLY A 193 12.64 -60.62 -8.31
C GLY A 193 13.42 -61.90 -7.96
N ALA A 194 13.14 -62.57 -6.84
CA ALA A 194 13.83 -63.77 -6.41
C ALA A 194 12.85 -64.94 -6.24
N GLY A 195 12.36 -65.49 -7.35
CA GLY A 195 11.39 -66.60 -7.27
C GLY A 195 10.94 -67.20 -8.60
N ARG A 196 11.87 -67.48 -9.52
CA ARG A 196 11.61 -68.45 -10.61
C ARG A 196 12.89 -69.12 -11.08
N GLY A 197 13.48 -69.89 -10.18
CA GLY A 197 14.36 -71.00 -10.54
C GLY A 197 13.57 -72.31 -10.40
N GLY A 198 13.67 -73.17 -11.42
CA GLY A 198 13.57 -74.63 -11.26
C GLY A 198 12.22 -75.29 -11.55
N GLY A 199 12.27 -76.32 -12.40
CA GLY A 199 11.21 -77.31 -12.66
C GLY A 199 10.70 -77.20 -14.10
N GLY A 200 11.04 -78.05 -15.06
CA GLY A 200 11.49 -79.44 -15.01
C GLY A 200 10.49 -80.30 -15.77
N THR A 201 10.81 -80.59 -17.03
CA THR A 201 10.64 -81.81 -17.86
C THR A 201 10.67 -81.39 -19.32
#